data_AF-A0A7S4DAE3-F1
#
_entry.id   AF-A0A7S4DAE3-F1
#
_cell.length_a   1.000
_cell.length_b   1.000
_cell.length_c   1.000
_cell.angle_alpha   90.00
_cell.angle_beta   90.00
_cell.angle_gamma   90.00
#
_symmetry.space_group_name_H-M   'P 1'
#
loop_
_entity.id
_entity.type
_entity.pdbx_description
1 polymer ?
#
loop_
_entity_poly.entity_id
_entity_poly.type
_entity_poly.pdbx_seq_one_letter_code
_entity_poly.pdbx_strand_id
1 'polypeptide(L)'
;AGAARGDEDEDPDAPGENHPAVIFKESWADKEERVRRRSPIGHLPGWRLVPVIVKADDDLRQEMLASQLVKQVAQILRDAALPVYVRPYDILATGGGCGVIEAVPDTVSIDALKRNDSQFTTLLDFFERRFGYEGSPGFIEARNCFVESLSAYSILCYLLNLKDRHNGNILLDSEGHAIHIDFGFMLARTPGNANFERAPFKLTEEWVELLGGKGSACFRRFRGLCVDVFMALRRRYQEIIYLVEMTANGNEHLPCFGGQPEEVITALAARFRPDLHDRAAAAYVHHLVEDATHNWRTTFYDKYQQCFVGIKG
;
A
#
# COMPACT_ATOMS: atom_id res chain seq x y z
N ALA A 1 -24.57 49.52 -18.34
CA ALA A 1 -25.92 48.96 -18.42
C ALA A 1 -25.94 47.91 -19.52
N GLY A 2 -26.44 46.70 -19.23
CA GLY A 2 -26.84 45.63 -20.18
C GLY A 2 -25.72 45.00 -21.02
N ALA A 3 -25.26 43.77 -20.79
CA ALA A 3 -25.93 42.46 -20.88
C ALA A 3 -26.13 41.93 -22.32
N ALA A 4 -25.46 40.78 -22.57
CA ALA A 4 -26.00 39.54 -23.13
C ALA A 4 -26.13 39.38 -24.67
N ARG A 5 -25.36 38.45 -25.27
CA ARG A 5 -25.72 37.03 -25.56
C ARG A 5 -24.98 36.50 -26.79
N GLY A 6 -24.35 35.36 -26.60
CA GLY A 6 -23.88 34.44 -27.64
C GLY A 6 -23.82 33.08 -26.97
N ASP A 7 -24.96 32.39 -26.99
CA ASP A 7 -25.12 31.01 -26.56
C ASP A 7 -24.43 30.11 -27.59
N GLU A 8 -23.56 29.21 -27.14
CA GLU A 8 -23.17 28.00 -27.88
C GLU A 8 -23.50 26.79 -27.01
N ASP A 9 -24.65 26.22 -27.34
CA ASP A 9 -25.12 24.83 -27.19
C ASP A 9 -24.18 23.84 -26.47
N GLU A 10 -24.52 23.53 -25.20
CA GLU A 10 -24.13 22.27 -24.56
C GLU A 10 -25.17 21.19 -24.93
N ASP A 11 -24.67 20.10 -25.51
CA ASP A 11 -25.42 18.89 -25.87
C ASP A 11 -25.98 18.20 -24.60
N PRO A 12 -27.31 18.01 -24.46
CA PRO A 12 -27.90 17.48 -23.23
C PRO A 12 -27.70 15.97 -23.01
N ASP A 13 -27.12 15.25 -23.98
CA ASP A 13 -26.99 13.78 -23.96
C ASP A 13 -25.56 13.26 -23.69
N ALA A 14 -24.63 14.13 -23.26
CA ALA A 14 -23.34 13.65 -22.73
C ALA A 14 -23.59 12.91 -21.40
N PRO A 15 -23.22 11.62 -21.26
CA PRO A 15 -23.39 10.91 -20.01
C PRO A 15 -22.51 11.59 -18.95
N GLY A 16 -23.15 12.33 -18.04
CA GLY A 16 -22.47 12.93 -16.91
C GLY A 16 -21.71 11.86 -16.16
N GLU A 17 -20.39 11.97 -16.16
CA GLU A 17 -19.49 11.11 -15.41
C GLU A 17 -19.80 11.25 -13.92
N ASN A 18 -20.71 10.42 -13.42
CA ASN A 18 -20.94 10.22 -11.99
C ASN A 18 -19.78 9.41 -11.39
N HIS A 19 -18.56 9.93 -11.50
CA HIS A 19 -17.47 9.47 -10.68
C HIS A 19 -17.79 9.79 -9.21
N PRO A 20 -17.45 8.92 -8.25
CA PRO A 20 -17.71 9.17 -6.83
C PRO A 20 -17.03 10.48 -6.40
N ALA A 21 -17.83 11.55 -6.34
CA ALA A 21 -17.39 12.94 -6.23
C ALA A 21 -16.69 13.28 -4.89
N VAL A 22 -16.71 12.35 -3.94
CA VAL A 22 -16.27 12.63 -2.57
C VAL A 22 -14.76 12.47 -2.38
N ILE A 23 -14.08 11.63 -3.19
CA ILE A 23 -12.77 11.09 -2.80
C ILE A 23 -11.58 11.69 -3.56
N PHE A 24 -11.72 11.99 -4.85
CA PHE A 24 -10.64 12.53 -5.70
C PHE A 24 -11.05 13.86 -6.33
N LYS A 25 -11.36 14.87 -5.50
CA LYS A 25 -11.94 16.16 -5.94
C LYS A 25 -11.05 16.98 -6.87
N GLU A 26 -9.74 16.83 -6.77
CA GLU A 26 -8.74 17.52 -7.58
C GLU A 26 -7.53 16.61 -7.69
N SER A 27 -7.02 16.40 -8.91
CA SER A 27 -5.79 15.63 -9.10
C SER A 27 -4.58 16.41 -8.59
N TRP A 28 -3.51 15.73 -8.19
CA TRP A 28 -2.29 16.40 -7.76
C TRP A 28 -1.68 17.27 -8.87
N ALA A 29 -1.78 16.83 -10.13
CA ALA A 29 -1.33 17.59 -11.28
C ALA A 29 -2.08 18.93 -11.41
N ASP A 30 -3.41 18.91 -11.26
CA ASP A 30 -4.24 20.13 -11.30
C ASP A 30 -3.93 21.05 -10.12
N LYS A 31 -3.73 20.47 -8.93
CA LYS A 31 -3.35 21.20 -7.72
C LYS A 31 -1.98 21.85 -7.88
N GLU A 32 -1.00 21.13 -8.43
CA GLU A 32 0.34 21.63 -8.71
C GLU A 32 0.28 22.82 -9.66
N GLU A 33 -0.43 22.69 -10.78
CA GLU A 33 -0.58 23.77 -11.78
C GLU A 33 -1.33 24.98 -11.19
N ARG A 34 -2.40 24.75 -10.43
CA ARG A 34 -3.15 25.83 -9.75
C ARG A 34 -2.29 26.59 -8.75
N VAL A 35 -1.46 25.89 -7.97
CA VAL A 35 -0.53 26.52 -7.01
C VAL A 35 0.61 27.22 -7.77
N ARG A 36 1.11 26.62 -8.85
CA ARG A 36 2.16 27.19 -9.70
C ARG A 36 1.77 28.56 -10.23
N ARG A 37 0.56 28.69 -10.78
CA ARG A 37 0.02 29.96 -11.33
C ARG A 37 -0.07 31.07 -10.29
N ARG A 38 -0.25 30.73 -9.02
CA ARG A 38 -0.34 31.68 -7.90
C ARG A 38 1.01 31.96 -7.23
N SER A 39 2.03 31.15 -7.52
CA SER A 39 3.34 31.24 -6.89
C SER A 39 4.18 32.34 -7.56
N PRO A 40 4.77 33.27 -6.79
CA PRO A 40 5.70 34.27 -7.33
C PRO A 40 6.90 33.65 -8.08
N ILE A 41 7.26 32.42 -7.71
CA ILE A 41 8.40 31.67 -8.25
C ILE A 41 7.98 30.51 -9.17
N GLY A 42 6.69 30.39 -9.51
CA GLY A 42 6.17 29.28 -10.32
C GLY A 42 6.71 29.23 -11.76
N HIS A 43 7.22 30.35 -12.26
CA HIS A 43 7.83 30.45 -13.58
C HIS A 43 9.25 29.87 -13.65
N LEU A 44 9.89 29.58 -12.51
CA LEU A 44 11.27 29.10 -12.49
C LEU A 44 11.37 27.66 -13.05
N PRO A 45 12.42 27.35 -13.83
CA PRO A 45 12.66 25.99 -14.29
C PRO A 45 12.95 25.09 -13.10
N GLY A 46 12.30 23.92 -13.06
CA GLY A 46 12.43 22.97 -11.95
C GLY A 46 11.55 23.26 -10.75
N TRP A 47 10.67 24.27 -10.80
CA TRP A 47 9.62 24.45 -9.79
C TRP A 47 8.76 23.19 -9.69
N ARG A 48 8.56 22.69 -8.47
CA ARG A 48 7.79 21.48 -8.16
C ARG A 48 7.00 21.69 -6.88
N LEU A 49 5.78 21.18 -6.84
CA LEU A 49 5.03 21.06 -5.60
C LEU A 49 5.25 19.67 -4.99
N VAL A 50 5.62 19.61 -3.71
CA VAL A 50 5.82 18.34 -2.98
C VAL A 50 4.89 18.30 -1.76
N PRO A 51 4.05 17.26 -1.61
CA PRO A 51 3.20 17.11 -0.45
C PRO A 51 3.98 16.44 0.68
N VAL A 52 3.95 17.04 1.87
CA VAL A 52 4.62 16.51 3.05
C VAL A 52 3.70 16.52 4.27
N ILE A 53 3.87 15.53 5.12
CA ILE A 53 3.29 15.41 6.45
C ILE A 53 4.40 15.66 7.45
N VAL A 54 4.23 16.66 8.32
CA VAL A 54 5.16 16.92 9.43
C VAL A 54 4.63 16.19 10.65
N LYS A 55 5.44 15.28 11.20
CA LYS A 55 5.17 14.62 12.48
C LYS A 55 6.08 15.21 13.55
N ALA A 56 5.47 15.69 14.62
CA ALA A 56 6.13 16.09 15.85
C ALA A 56 5.84 15.05 16.94
N ASP A 57 6.78 14.91 17.87
CA ASP A 57 6.74 14.00 19.03
C ASP A 57 6.76 12.49 18.69
N ASP A 58 7.17 12.14 17.47
CA ASP A 58 7.37 10.75 17.01
C ASP A 58 8.84 10.54 16.56
N ASP A 59 9.45 9.44 16.98
CA ASP A 59 10.76 8.99 16.48
C ASP A 59 10.58 8.22 15.16
N LEU A 60 10.87 8.88 14.03
CA LEU A 60 10.68 8.33 12.70
C LEU A 60 11.85 7.47 12.18
N ARG A 61 12.87 7.19 13.00
CA ARG A 61 14.03 6.41 12.54
C ARG A 61 13.66 5.00 12.10
N GLN A 62 12.69 4.39 12.77
CA GLN A 62 12.20 3.06 12.41
C GLN A 62 11.43 3.09 11.08
N GLU A 63 10.57 4.09 10.90
CA GLU A 63 9.81 4.30 9.68
C GLU A 63 10.75 4.63 8.51
N MET A 64 11.82 5.39 8.78
CA MET A 64 12.88 5.67 7.80
C MET A 64 13.58 4.38 7.33
N LEU A 65 13.92 3.46 8.24
CA LEU A 65 14.42 2.12 7.88
C LEU A 65 13.40 1.38 6.99
N ALA A 66 12.12 1.40 7.37
CA ALA A 66 11.08 0.76 6.56
C ALA A 66 11.02 1.33 5.14
N SER A 67 11.04 2.66 5.00
CA SER A 67 11.10 3.36 3.70
C SER A 67 12.29 2.91 2.86
N GLN A 68 13.49 2.80 3.47
CA GLN A 68 14.69 2.30 2.80
C GLN A 68 14.54 0.86 2.31
N LEU A 69 13.96 -0.02 3.13
CA LEU A 69 13.71 -1.41 2.74
C LEU A 69 12.69 -1.50 1.60
N VAL A 70 11.60 -0.73 1.65
CA VAL A 70 10.61 -0.67 0.56
C VAL A 70 11.25 -0.15 -0.73
N LYS A 71 12.14 0.85 -0.66
CA LYS A 71 12.90 1.33 -1.82
C LYS A 71 13.80 0.24 -2.41
N GLN A 72 14.53 -0.49 -1.57
CA GLN A 72 15.39 -1.58 -2.03
C GLN A 72 14.58 -2.69 -2.69
N VAL A 73 13.47 -3.10 -2.08
CA VAL A 73 12.52 -4.07 -2.64
C VAL A 73 12.02 -3.60 -4.00
N ALA A 74 11.55 -2.35 -4.09
CA ALA A 74 11.07 -1.80 -5.35
C ALA A 74 12.16 -1.79 -6.44
N GLN A 75 13.41 -1.51 -6.07
CA GLN A 75 14.54 -1.59 -7.01
C GLN A 75 14.80 -3.02 -7.48
N ILE A 76 14.82 -4.00 -6.57
CA ILE A 76 15.01 -5.42 -6.92
C ILE A 76 13.92 -5.90 -7.89
N LEU A 77 12.66 -5.53 -7.65
CA LEU A 77 11.53 -5.92 -8.50
C LEU A 77 11.60 -5.27 -9.88
N ARG A 78 12.03 -4.00 -9.96
CA ARG A 78 12.30 -3.32 -11.24
C ARG A 78 13.44 -3.97 -12.01
N ASP A 79 14.55 -4.30 -11.34
CA ASP A 79 15.70 -4.96 -11.97
C ASP A 79 15.35 -6.34 -12.51
N ALA A 80 14.41 -7.04 -11.85
CA ALA A 80 13.86 -8.32 -12.30
C ALA A 80 12.81 -8.19 -13.42
N ALA A 81 12.47 -6.96 -13.83
CA ALA A 81 11.44 -6.65 -14.82
C ALA A 81 10.07 -7.30 -14.52
N LEU A 82 9.71 -7.38 -13.23
CA LEU A 82 8.43 -7.94 -12.83
C LEU A 82 7.30 -6.92 -13.04
N PRO A 83 6.15 -7.32 -13.60
CA PRO A 83 4.98 -6.45 -13.75
C PRO A 83 4.24 -6.38 -12.41
N VAL A 84 4.84 -5.69 -11.45
CA VAL A 84 4.30 -5.47 -10.10
C VAL A 84 4.53 -4.03 -9.68
N TYR A 85 3.71 -3.56 -8.75
CA TYR A 85 3.73 -2.17 -8.32
C TYR A 85 4.06 -2.05 -6.83
N VAL A 86 5.05 -1.21 -6.52
CA VAL A 86 5.38 -0.77 -5.17
C VAL A 86 5.64 0.72 -5.25
N ARG A 87 5.00 1.51 -4.39
CA ARG A 87 5.25 2.96 -4.27
C ARG A 87 6.01 3.22 -2.97
N PRO A 88 7.35 3.28 -3.01
CA PRO A 88 8.10 3.81 -1.88
C PRO A 88 7.79 5.30 -1.71
N TYR A 89 7.79 5.78 -0.48
CA TYR A 89 7.66 7.18 -0.15
C TYR A 89 8.77 7.59 0.82
N ASP A 90 9.23 8.83 0.73
CA ASP A 90 10.35 9.34 1.50
C ASP A 90 9.95 9.63 2.96
N ILE A 91 10.83 9.22 3.87
CA ILE A 91 10.73 9.58 5.29
C ILE A 91 12.09 10.12 5.71
N LEU A 92 12.08 11.31 6.30
CA LEU A 92 13.25 11.99 6.81
C LEU A 92 13.07 12.24 8.31
N ALA A 93 13.78 11.48 9.13
CA ALA A 93 13.92 11.79 10.54
C ALA A 93 14.87 12.99 10.70
N THR A 94 14.37 14.12 11.18
CA THR A 94 15.16 15.36 11.35
C THR A 94 15.75 15.49 12.75
N GLY A 95 15.28 14.69 13.71
CA GLY A 95 15.76 14.62 15.09
C GLY A 95 15.10 13.46 15.85
N GLY A 96 15.39 13.31 17.15
CA GLY A 96 14.90 12.19 17.97
C GLY A 96 13.40 12.18 18.31
N GLY A 97 12.63 13.13 17.78
CA GLY A 97 11.18 13.24 18.02
C GLY A 97 10.47 14.08 16.96
N CYS A 98 11.04 14.21 15.77
CA CYS A 98 10.36 14.88 14.67
C CYS A 98 10.90 14.40 13.32
N GLY A 99 10.05 14.52 12.31
CA GLY A 99 10.47 14.34 10.93
C GLY A 99 9.37 14.61 9.93
N VAL A 100 9.71 14.35 8.68
CA VAL A 100 8.89 14.67 7.52
C VAL A 100 8.64 13.40 6.73
N ILE A 101 7.38 13.20 6.33
CA ILE A 101 6.93 12.06 5.54
C ILE A 101 6.37 12.61 4.23
N GLU A 102 6.82 12.10 3.09
CA GLU A 102 6.21 12.35 1.79
C GLU A 102 4.76 11.81 1.82
N ALA A 103 3.78 12.67 1.55
CA ALA A 103 2.41 12.19 1.40
C ALA A 103 2.25 11.58 0.00
N VAL A 104 1.52 10.47 -0.12
CA VAL A 104 1.24 9.88 -1.42
C VAL A 104 0.05 10.64 -2.04
N PRO A 105 0.24 11.42 -3.12
CA PRO A 105 -0.86 12.15 -3.75
C PRO A 105 -1.88 11.20 -4.38
N ASP A 106 -3.07 11.72 -4.71
CA ASP A 106 -4.11 11.01 -5.45
C ASP A 106 -4.49 9.64 -4.84
N THR A 107 -4.48 9.59 -3.51
CA THR A 107 -4.84 8.41 -2.73
C THR A 107 -5.85 8.70 -1.63
N VAL A 108 -6.57 7.66 -1.22
CA VAL A 108 -7.43 7.64 -0.04
C VAL A 108 -7.20 6.36 0.73
N SER A 109 -7.27 6.36 2.07
CA SER A 109 -7.27 5.08 2.80
C SER A 109 -8.56 4.32 2.52
N ILE A 110 -8.51 2.98 2.47
CA ILE A 110 -9.71 2.14 2.30
C ILE A 110 -10.72 2.43 3.42
N ASP A 111 -10.26 2.75 4.62
CA ASP A 111 -11.12 3.14 5.74
C ASP A 111 -11.84 4.47 5.48
N ALA A 112 -11.13 5.50 5.01
CA ALA A 112 -11.74 6.78 4.65
C ALA A 112 -12.65 6.65 3.42
N LEU A 113 -12.31 5.80 2.46
CA LEU A 113 -13.16 5.44 1.32
C LEU A 113 -14.51 4.91 1.81
N LYS A 114 -14.49 3.89 2.68
CA LYS A 114 -15.68 3.25 3.26
C LYS A 114 -16.54 4.19 4.08
N ARG A 115 -15.91 5.14 4.78
CA ARG A 115 -16.60 6.08 5.66
C ARG A 115 -17.20 7.27 4.92
N ASN A 116 -16.52 7.76 3.89
CA ASN A 116 -16.86 9.02 3.23
C ASN A 116 -17.68 8.81 1.95
N ASP A 117 -17.60 7.65 1.29
CA ASP A 117 -18.50 7.33 0.18
C ASP A 117 -19.82 6.74 0.70
N SER A 118 -20.88 7.55 0.68
CA SER A 118 -22.22 7.14 1.12
C SER A 118 -22.84 6.02 0.29
N GLN A 119 -22.32 5.77 -0.92
CA GLN A 119 -22.78 4.69 -1.80
C GLN A 119 -21.88 3.46 -1.72
N PHE A 120 -20.85 3.46 -0.86
CA PHE A 120 -19.95 2.33 -0.71
C PHE A 120 -20.70 1.10 -0.19
N THR A 121 -20.62 0.00 -0.96
CA THR A 121 -21.12 -1.31 -0.52
C THR A 121 -19.96 -2.30 -0.40
N THR A 122 -19.23 -2.52 -1.48
CA THR A 122 -18.02 -3.33 -1.54
C THR A 122 -16.95 -2.62 -2.37
N LEU A 123 -15.70 -3.07 -2.25
CA LEU A 123 -14.64 -2.60 -3.16
C LEU A 123 -14.95 -2.94 -4.63
N LEU A 124 -15.61 -4.06 -4.92
CA LEU A 124 -16.02 -4.39 -6.28
C LEU A 124 -16.99 -3.35 -6.84
N ASP A 125 -18.03 -3.01 -6.10
CA ASP A 125 -19.00 -1.96 -6.49
C ASP A 125 -18.31 -0.59 -6.68
N PHE A 126 -17.38 -0.23 -5.78
CA PHE A 126 -16.58 0.99 -5.96
C PHE A 126 -15.79 0.97 -7.28
N PHE A 127 -15.14 -0.16 -7.60
CA PHE A 127 -14.39 -0.30 -8.84
C PHE A 127 -15.32 -0.20 -10.07
N GLU A 128 -16.50 -0.80 -10.02
CA GLU A 128 -17.48 -0.71 -11.12
C GLU A 128 -17.97 0.72 -11.35
N ARG A 129 -18.29 1.45 -10.26
CA ARG A 129 -18.72 2.85 -10.34
C ARG A 129 -17.59 3.78 -10.82
N ARG A 130 -16.35 3.52 -10.41
CA ARG A 130 -15.21 4.39 -10.69
C ARG A 130 -14.57 4.14 -12.06
N PHE A 131 -14.45 2.89 -12.46
CA PHE A 131 -13.67 2.45 -13.63
C PHE A 131 -14.53 1.82 -14.74
N GLY A 132 -15.83 1.70 -14.52
CA GLY A 132 -16.79 1.10 -15.46
C GLY A 132 -17.14 -0.34 -15.09
N TYR A 133 -18.15 -0.92 -15.76
CA TYR A 133 -18.64 -2.28 -15.50
C TYR A 133 -17.54 -3.34 -15.57
N GLU A 134 -17.74 -4.48 -14.89
CA GLU A 134 -16.79 -5.60 -14.93
C GLU A 134 -16.54 -6.07 -16.38
N GLY A 135 -15.30 -5.92 -16.84
CA GLY A 135 -14.88 -6.28 -18.21
C GLY A 135 -14.72 -5.08 -19.15
N SER A 136 -15.10 -3.87 -18.74
CA SER A 136 -14.70 -2.65 -19.44
C SER A 136 -13.17 -2.47 -19.40
N PRO A 137 -12.55 -1.81 -20.41
CA PRO A 137 -11.11 -1.60 -20.42
C PRO A 137 -10.57 -0.90 -19.16
N GLY A 138 -11.28 0.11 -18.66
CA GLY A 138 -10.92 0.83 -17.44
C GLY A 138 -10.94 -0.07 -16.20
N PHE A 139 -11.99 -0.87 -16.04
CA PHE A 139 -12.08 -1.83 -14.93
C PHE A 139 -10.99 -2.90 -14.98
N ILE A 140 -10.71 -3.44 -16.18
CA ILE A 140 -9.66 -4.44 -16.36
C ILE A 140 -8.30 -3.87 -15.96
N GLU A 141 -8.00 -2.64 -16.37
CA GLU A 141 -6.75 -1.96 -16.04
C GLU A 141 -6.63 -1.71 -14.54
N ALA A 142 -7.66 -1.12 -13.92
CA ALA A 142 -7.65 -0.86 -12.49
C ALA A 142 -7.53 -2.15 -11.65
N ARG A 143 -8.21 -3.23 -12.09
CA ARG A 143 -8.06 -4.54 -11.45
C ARG A 143 -6.66 -5.11 -11.63
N ASN A 144 -6.00 -4.87 -12.76
CA ASN A 144 -4.60 -5.24 -12.95
C ASN A 144 -3.69 -4.46 -12.00
N CYS A 145 -3.85 -3.14 -11.89
CA CYS A 145 -3.17 -2.29 -10.91
C CYS A 145 -3.33 -2.84 -9.48
N PHE A 146 -4.55 -3.24 -9.11
CA PHE A 146 -4.83 -3.84 -7.81
C PHE A 146 -4.09 -5.17 -7.62
N VAL A 147 -4.10 -6.07 -8.61
CA VAL A 147 -3.38 -7.36 -8.56
C VAL A 147 -1.87 -7.16 -8.41
N GLU A 148 -1.31 -6.24 -9.18
CA GLU A 148 0.12 -5.95 -9.24
C GLU A 148 0.64 -5.41 -7.91
N SER A 149 -0.06 -4.42 -7.36
CA SER A 149 0.27 -3.83 -6.07
C SER A 149 0.03 -4.80 -4.91
N LEU A 150 -1.11 -5.50 -4.91
CA LEU A 150 -1.46 -6.46 -3.86
C LEU A 150 -0.45 -7.60 -3.79
N SER A 151 0.02 -8.13 -4.93
CA SER A 151 1.00 -9.22 -4.96
C SER A 151 2.33 -8.82 -4.32
N ALA A 152 2.84 -7.63 -4.66
CA ALA A 152 4.10 -7.14 -4.11
C ALA A 152 4.00 -6.83 -2.61
N TYR A 153 2.98 -6.09 -2.18
CA TYR A 153 2.81 -5.73 -0.77
C TYR A 153 2.47 -6.93 0.11
N SER A 154 1.78 -7.96 -0.41
CA SER A 154 1.50 -9.20 0.33
C SER A 154 2.79 -9.93 0.73
N ILE A 155 3.72 -10.10 -0.22
CA ILE A 155 5.02 -10.71 0.05
C ILE A 155 5.89 -9.81 0.94
N LEU A 156 5.84 -8.49 0.74
CA LEU A 156 6.55 -7.54 1.59
C LEU A 156 6.09 -7.60 3.06
N CYS A 157 4.77 -7.68 3.29
CA CYS A 157 4.19 -7.82 4.62
C CYS A 157 4.68 -9.09 5.31
N TYR A 158 4.72 -10.21 4.59
CA TYR A 158 5.25 -11.46 5.12
C TYR A 158 6.75 -11.35 5.45
N LEU A 159 7.58 -10.88 4.50
CA LEU A 159 9.03 -10.84 4.67
C LEU A 159 9.49 -9.87 5.76
N LEU A 160 8.90 -8.67 5.83
CA LEU A 160 9.25 -7.68 6.85
C LEU A 160 8.46 -7.87 8.15
N ASN A 161 7.59 -8.87 8.20
CA ASN A 161 6.70 -9.12 9.33
C ASN A 161 5.90 -7.87 9.71
N LEU A 162 5.37 -7.17 8.70
CA LEU A 162 4.59 -5.95 8.90
C LEU A 162 3.31 -6.29 9.65
N LYS A 163 3.13 -5.65 10.80
CA LYS A 163 1.94 -5.75 11.64
C LYS A 163 1.01 -4.58 11.40
N ASP A 164 -0.16 -4.63 12.03
CA ASP A 164 -1.12 -3.53 12.03
C ASP A 164 -1.61 -3.19 10.61
N ARG A 165 -1.88 -4.23 9.81
CA ARG A 165 -2.38 -4.07 8.43
C ARG A 165 -3.91 -3.99 8.43
N HIS A 166 -4.44 -2.81 8.72
CA HIS A 166 -5.87 -2.49 8.63
C HIS A 166 -6.18 -1.51 7.48
N ASN A 167 -7.47 -1.31 7.18
CA ASN A 167 -7.93 -0.47 6.04
C ASN A 167 -7.49 1.00 6.13
N GLY A 168 -7.05 1.47 7.31
CA GLY A 168 -6.50 2.81 7.50
C GLY A 168 -5.05 2.93 7.00
N ASN A 169 -4.28 1.84 7.05
CA ASN A 169 -2.88 1.77 6.64
C ASN A 169 -2.72 1.28 5.18
N ILE A 170 -3.83 1.14 4.45
CA ILE A 170 -3.84 0.71 3.06
C ILE A 170 -4.57 1.80 2.27
N LEU A 171 -3.81 2.47 1.42
CA LEU A 171 -4.30 3.47 0.50
C LEU A 171 -4.74 2.81 -0.81
N LEU A 172 -5.77 3.38 -1.43
CA LEU A 172 -6.18 3.12 -2.80
C LEU A 172 -5.89 4.38 -3.61
N ASP A 173 -5.11 4.25 -4.69
CA ASP A 173 -4.86 5.38 -5.59
C ASP A 173 -5.95 5.51 -6.67
N SER A 174 -5.86 6.59 -7.44
CA SER A 174 -6.83 6.89 -8.50
C SER A 174 -6.81 5.92 -9.69
N GLU A 175 -5.78 5.06 -9.79
CA GLU A 175 -5.61 4.07 -10.86
C GLU A 175 -6.04 2.66 -10.42
N GLY A 176 -6.16 2.41 -9.11
CA GLY A 176 -6.61 1.14 -8.54
C GLY A 176 -5.51 0.36 -7.78
N HIS A 177 -4.33 0.93 -7.56
CA HIS A 177 -3.29 0.27 -6.76
C HIS A 177 -3.59 0.34 -5.26
N ALA A 178 -3.31 -0.75 -4.55
CA ALA A 178 -3.29 -0.81 -3.10
C ALA A 178 -1.87 -0.48 -2.57
N ILE A 179 -1.71 0.65 -1.90
CA ILE A 179 -0.42 1.14 -1.40
C ILE A 179 -0.41 1.05 0.13
N HIS A 180 0.49 0.24 0.69
CA HIS A 180 0.63 0.15 2.14
C HIS A 180 1.46 1.33 2.67
N ILE A 181 0.99 1.92 3.77
CA ILE A 181 1.66 2.99 4.51
C ILE A 181 1.83 2.61 5.97
N ASP A 182 2.50 3.48 6.73
CA ASP A 182 2.74 3.35 8.17
C ASP A 182 3.37 2.01 8.55
N PHE A 183 4.67 1.86 8.29
CA PHE A 183 5.41 0.65 8.63
C PHE A 183 5.96 0.67 10.07
N GLY A 184 5.33 1.45 10.95
CA GLY A 184 5.74 1.65 12.34
C GLY A 184 5.69 0.38 13.21
N PHE A 185 5.13 -0.74 12.72
CA PHE A 185 5.17 -2.05 13.38
C PHE A 185 5.75 -3.11 12.43
N MET A 186 7.07 -3.21 12.40
CA MET A 186 7.80 -4.17 11.57
C MET A 186 8.79 -4.99 12.40
N LEU A 187 9.25 -6.11 11.83
CA LEU A 187 10.22 -7.01 12.45
C LEU A 187 9.74 -7.55 13.81
N ALA A 188 10.38 -7.18 14.92
CA ALA A 188 9.99 -7.64 16.26
C ALA A 188 8.92 -6.78 16.93
N ARG A 189 8.64 -5.57 16.43
CA ARG A 189 7.69 -4.67 17.09
C ARG A 189 6.25 -5.09 16.79
N THR A 190 5.48 -5.33 17.85
CA THR A 190 4.05 -5.64 17.78
C THR A 190 3.21 -4.50 18.37
N PRO A 191 2.01 -4.22 17.83
CA PRO A 191 1.06 -3.30 18.46
C PRO A 191 0.50 -3.94 19.75
N GLY A 192 0.89 -3.40 20.91
CA GLY A 192 0.45 -3.88 22.23
C GLY A 192 0.92 -5.30 22.59
N ASN A 193 0.30 -5.93 23.59
CA ASN A 193 0.59 -7.32 24.04
C ASN A 193 -0.04 -8.40 23.13
N ALA A 194 -0.30 -8.05 21.87
CA ALA A 194 -1.17 -8.82 21.01
C ALA A 194 -0.37 -9.75 20.08
N ASN A 195 -0.19 -11.02 20.47
CA ASN A 195 0.20 -12.14 19.58
C ASN A 195 -0.96 -12.57 18.63
N PHE A 196 -1.62 -11.61 17.96
CA PHE A 196 -2.94 -11.84 17.32
C PHE A 196 -2.91 -11.99 15.79
N GLU A 197 -1.80 -11.77 15.10
CA GLU A 197 -1.75 -11.97 13.64
C GLU A 197 -1.18 -13.34 13.27
N ARG A 198 -2.08 -14.31 13.06
CA ARG A 198 -1.75 -15.65 12.52
C ARG A 198 -1.67 -15.69 11.00
N ALA A 199 -2.25 -14.70 10.30
CA ALA A 199 -2.20 -14.63 8.84
C ALA A 199 -0.88 -13.99 8.37
N PRO A 200 -0.26 -14.48 7.28
CA PRO A 200 1.01 -13.93 6.80
C PRO A 200 0.88 -12.52 6.20
N PHE A 201 -0.30 -12.16 5.71
CA PHE A 201 -0.66 -10.81 5.26
C PHE A 201 -2.19 -10.68 5.15
N LYS A 202 -2.69 -9.45 4.98
CA LYS A 202 -4.12 -9.17 4.81
C LYS A 202 -4.59 -9.60 3.43
N LEU A 203 -5.57 -10.51 3.38
CA LEU A 203 -6.26 -10.90 2.15
C LEU A 203 -7.72 -11.22 2.49
N THR A 204 -8.58 -10.21 2.37
CA THR A 204 -9.99 -10.29 2.80
C THR A 204 -10.87 -10.95 1.73
N GLU A 205 -12.09 -11.36 2.10
CA GLU A 205 -13.05 -11.88 1.12
C GLU A 205 -13.45 -10.83 0.08
N GLU A 206 -13.64 -9.59 0.51
CA GLU A 206 -13.91 -8.43 -0.37
C GLU A 206 -12.78 -8.24 -1.40
N TRP A 207 -11.52 -8.45 -1.03
CA TRP A 207 -10.40 -8.35 -1.97
C TRP A 207 -10.39 -9.52 -2.93
N VAL A 208 -10.68 -10.73 -2.43
CA VAL A 208 -10.80 -11.93 -3.28
C VAL A 208 -11.96 -11.80 -4.26
N GLU A 209 -13.07 -11.17 -3.86
CA GLU A 209 -14.21 -10.85 -4.70
C GLU A 209 -13.83 -9.87 -5.81
N LEU A 210 -13.11 -8.78 -5.49
CA LEU A 210 -12.57 -7.85 -6.50
C LEU A 210 -11.64 -8.56 -7.51
N LEU A 211 -10.92 -9.58 -7.07
CA LEU A 211 -10.10 -10.44 -7.94
C LEU A 211 -10.94 -11.43 -8.77
N GLY A 212 -12.27 -11.41 -8.71
CA GLY A 212 -13.16 -12.33 -9.40
C GLY A 212 -13.30 -13.71 -8.75
N GLY A 213 -12.83 -13.85 -7.50
CA GLY A 213 -12.90 -15.10 -6.72
C GLY A 213 -11.68 -16.03 -6.89
N LYS A 214 -11.55 -17.02 -6.00
CA LYS A 214 -10.38 -17.92 -5.92
C LYS A 214 -10.11 -18.74 -7.20
N GLY A 215 -11.15 -18.97 -8.01
CA GLY A 215 -11.07 -19.73 -9.27
C GLY A 215 -10.76 -18.88 -10.51
N SER A 216 -10.68 -17.55 -10.37
CA SER A 216 -10.55 -16.64 -11.51
C SER A 216 -9.15 -16.64 -12.12
N ALA A 217 -9.05 -16.12 -13.35
CA ALA A 217 -7.76 -15.87 -13.98
C ALA A 217 -6.96 -14.79 -13.23
N CYS A 218 -7.63 -13.75 -12.70
CA CYS A 218 -6.98 -12.69 -11.95
C CYS A 218 -6.40 -13.19 -10.62
N PHE A 219 -7.10 -14.07 -9.90
CA PHE A 219 -6.57 -14.68 -8.68
C PHE A 219 -5.39 -15.62 -8.97
N ARG A 220 -5.43 -16.37 -10.07
CA ARG A 220 -4.26 -17.14 -10.53
C ARG A 220 -3.07 -16.25 -10.86
N ARG A 221 -3.30 -15.11 -11.54
CA ARG A 221 -2.26 -14.11 -11.82
C ARG A 221 -1.67 -13.56 -10.53
N PHE A 222 -2.50 -13.17 -9.56
CA PHE A 222 -2.05 -12.74 -8.22
C PHE A 222 -1.15 -13.79 -7.55
N ARG A 223 -1.57 -15.07 -7.53
CA ARG A 223 -0.73 -16.16 -6.98
C ARG A 223 0.60 -16.31 -7.70
N GLY A 224 0.60 -16.20 -9.02
CA GLY A 224 1.80 -16.26 -9.85
C GLY A 224 2.77 -15.12 -9.50
N LEU A 225 2.28 -13.88 -9.48
CA LEU A 225 3.09 -12.71 -9.14
C LEU A 225 3.63 -12.76 -7.71
N CYS A 226 2.87 -13.29 -6.74
CA CYS A 226 3.38 -13.53 -5.40
C CYS A 226 4.61 -14.47 -5.40
N VAL A 227 4.59 -15.54 -6.22
CA VAL A 227 5.74 -16.43 -6.38
C VAL A 227 6.89 -15.67 -7.03
N ASP A 228 6.64 -14.96 -8.14
CA ASP A 228 7.68 -14.23 -8.87
C ASP A 228 8.37 -13.17 -8.00
N VAL A 229 7.58 -12.38 -7.26
CA VAL A 229 8.07 -11.39 -6.28
C VAL A 229 8.93 -12.07 -5.22
N PHE A 230 8.42 -13.13 -4.59
CA PHE A 230 9.16 -13.84 -3.55
C PHE A 230 10.49 -14.39 -4.09
N MET A 231 10.48 -14.98 -5.29
CA MET A 231 11.68 -15.55 -5.90
C MET A 231 12.71 -14.47 -6.27
N ALA A 232 12.26 -13.32 -6.79
CA ALA A 232 13.14 -12.20 -7.09
C ALA A 232 13.82 -11.65 -5.82
N LEU A 233 13.05 -11.44 -4.76
CA LEU A 233 13.58 -10.98 -3.48
C LEU A 233 14.48 -12.03 -2.81
N ARG A 234 14.11 -13.32 -2.89
CA ARG A 234 14.91 -14.43 -2.38
C ARG A 234 16.29 -14.53 -3.04
N ARG A 235 16.41 -14.23 -4.33
CA ARG A 235 17.73 -14.23 -5.02
C ARG A 235 18.67 -13.13 -4.53
N ARG A 236 18.13 -12.04 -4.01
CA ARG A 236 18.88 -10.85 -3.57
C ARG A 236 18.67 -10.53 -2.08
N TYR A 237 18.28 -11.54 -1.29
CA TYR A 237 17.86 -11.32 0.10
C TYR A 237 18.98 -10.72 0.97
N GLN A 238 20.25 -11.06 0.67
CA GLN A 238 21.41 -10.52 1.38
C GLN A 238 21.46 -8.99 1.36
N GLU A 239 21.03 -8.34 0.27
CA GLU A 239 20.99 -6.87 0.19
C GLU A 239 20.01 -6.28 1.20
N ILE A 240 18.88 -6.96 1.42
CA ILE A 240 17.87 -6.57 2.41
C ILE A 240 18.41 -6.81 3.81
N ILE A 241 19.08 -7.95 4.05
CA ILE A 241 19.70 -8.27 5.33
C ILE A 241 20.77 -7.24 5.69
N TYR A 242 21.67 -6.90 4.77
CA TYR A 242 22.74 -5.93 5.02
C TYR A 242 22.20 -4.53 5.36
N LEU A 243 21.09 -4.09 4.74
CA LEU A 243 20.46 -2.84 5.13
C LEU A 243 19.99 -2.86 6.59
N VAL A 244 19.35 -3.96 7.02
CA VAL A 244 18.89 -4.10 8.41
C VAL A 244 20.08 -4.20 9.38
N GLU A 245 21.13 -4.94 9.03
CA GLU A 245 22.36 -5.05 9.83
C GLU A 245 23.06 -3.70 10.01
N MET A 246 23.23 -2.95 8.91
CA MET A 246 23.86 -1.62 8.94
C MET A 246 23.05 -0.63 9.78
N THR A 247 21.72 -0.67 9.69
CA THR A 247 20.87 0.20 10.52
C THR A 247 20.86 -0.23 11.98
N ALA A 248 20.90 -1.52 12.27
CA ALA A 248 20.93 -2.02 13.64
C ALA A 248 22.15 -1.51 14.42
N ASN A 249 23.31 -1.44 13.75
CA ASN A 249 24.54 -0.91 14.34
C ASN A 249 24.38 0.56 14.77
N GLY A 250 24.40 0.83 16.07
CA GLY A 250 24.19 2.15 16.66
C GLY A 250 22.71 2.58 16.76
N ASN A 251 21.77 1.71 16.42
CA ASN A 251 20.33 1.91 16.63
C ASN A 251 19.66 0.68 17.26
N GLU A 252 20.38 -0.10 18.06
CA GLU A 252 19.91 -1.33 18.69
C GLU A 252 18.71 -1.11 19.62
N HIS A 253 18.57 0.13 20.13
CA HIS A 253 17.44 0.56 20.97
C HIS A 253 16.14 0.80 20.20
N LEU A 254 16.15 0.77 18.85
CA LEU A 254 14.93 0.97 18.09
C LEU A 254 13.92 -0.17 18.36
N PRO A 255 12.62 0.14 18.51
CA PRO A 255 11.63 -0.87 18.89
C PRO A 255 11.53 -2.05 17.93
N CYS A 256 11.84 -1.88 16.64
CA CYS A 256 11.85 -2.96 15.66
C CYS A 256 12.86 -4.08 15.93
N PHE A 257 13.91 -3.81 16.72
CA PHE A 257 14.92 -4.80 17.09
C PHE A 257 14.62 -5.50 18.42
N GLY A 258 13.69 -4.97 19.23
CA GLY A 258 13.30 -5.58 20.51
C GLY A 258 14.46 -5.80 21.50
N GLY A 259 15.58 -5.09 21.34
CA GLY A 259 16.81 -5.29 22.11
C GLY A 259 17.63 -6.53 21.71
N GLN A 260 17.21 -7.28 20.69
CA GLN A 260 17.88 -8.49 20.21
C GLN A 260 18.06 -8.45 18.67
N PRO A 261 18.85 -7.50 18.14
CA PRO A 261 18.98 -7.29 16.69
C PRO A 261 19.44 -8.55 15.94
N GLU A 262 20.38 -9.33 16.50
CA GLU A 262 20.89 -10.56 15.87
C GLU A 262 19.79 -11.61 15.65
N GLU A 263 18.89 -11.78 16.63
CA GLU A 263 17.75 -12.70 16.53
C GLU A 263 16.75 -12.22 15.47
N VAL A 264 16.50 -10.91 15.42
CA VAL A 264 15.62 -10.29 14.43
C VAL A 264 16.16 -10.46 13.01
N ILE A 265 17.45 -10.25 12.81
CA ILE A 265 18.13 -10.42 11.51
C ILE A 265 18.09 -11.89 11.10
N THR A 266 18.39 -12.82 12.02
CA THR A 266 18.31 -14.27 11.77
C THR A 266 16.89 -14.70 11.39
N ALA A 267 15.88 -14.20 12.10
CA ALA A 267 14.48 -14.48 11.80
C ALA A 267 14.05 -13.90 10.45
N LEU A 268 14.52 -12.70 10.10
CA LEU A 268 14.30 -12.10 8.78
C LEU A 268 14.91 -12.96 7.67
N ALA A 269 16.17 -13.37 7.82
CA ALA A 269 16.84 -14.23 6.85
C ALA A 269 16.12 -15.57 6.66
N ALA A 270 15.63 -16.18 7.74
CA ALA A 270 14.87 -17.43 7.70
C ALA A 270 13.57 -17.31 6.88
N ARG A 271 12.89 -16.14 6.89
CA ARG A 271 11.66 -15.91 6.10
C ARG A 271 11.88 -15.95 4.58
N PHE A 272 13.11 -15.72 4.10
CA PHE A 272 13.44 -15.92 2.68
C PHE A 272 13.59 -17.38 2.27
N ARG A 273 13.52 -18.32 3.23
CA ARG A 273 13.63 -19.76 3.00
C ARG A 273 14.84 -20.15 2.15
N PRO A 274 16.08 -19.80 2.58
CA PRO A 274 17.29 -20.23 1.88
C PRO A 274 17.45 -21.76 1.89
N ASP A 275 16.83 -22.43 2.86
CA ASP A 275 16.81 -23.90 3.03
C ASP A 275 16.05 -24.64 1.92
N LEU A 276 15.10 -23.98 1.25
CA LEU A 276 14.27 -24.60 0.22
C LEU A 276 14.92 -24.51 -1.16
N HIS A 277 14.72 -25.52 -2.02
CA HIS A 277 14.97 -25.35 -3.45
C HIS A 277 13.82 -24.58 -4.13
N ASP A 278 14.04 -24.06 -5.33
CA ASP A 278 13.12 -23.13 -6.01
C ASP A 278 11.68 -23.66 -6.14
N ARG A 279 11.50 -24.93 -6.54
CA ARG A 279 10.16 -25.54 -6.61
C ARG A 279 9.45 -25.63 -5.24
N ALA A 280 10.19 -25.90 -4.16
CA ALA A 280 9.62 -25.95 -2.82
C ALA A 280 9.31 -24.54 -2.30
N ALA A 281 10.15 -23.55 -2.63
CA ALA A 281 9.89 -22.14 -2.32
C ALA A 281 8.62 -21.63 -3.02
N ALA A 282 8.40 -21.97 -4.29
CA ALA A 282 7.17 -21.62 -5.00
C ALA A 282 5.93 -22.26 -4.34
N ALA A 283 6.01 -23.55 -3.97
CA ALA A 283 4.93 -24.23 -3.24
C ALA A 283 4.68 -23.60 -1.87
N TYR A 284 5.73 -23.18 -1.16
CA TYR A 284 5.63 -22.48 0.11
C TYR A 284 4.84 -21.17 -0.02
N VAL A 285 5.12 -20.36 -1.04
CA VAL A 285 4.38 -19.11 -1.29
C VAL A 285 2.90 -19.38 -1.61
N HIS A 286 2.60 -20.45 -2.35
CA HIS A 286 1.22 -20.84 -2.57
C HIS A 286 0.48 -21.17 -1.28
N HIS A 287 1.13 -21.84 -0.33
CA HIS A 287 0.57 -22.08 1.00
C HIS A 287 0.41 -20.79 1.81
N LEU A 288 1.34 -19.83 1.72
CA LEU A 288 1.15 -18.52 2.36
C LEU A 288 -0.12 -17.81 1.88
N VAL A 289 -0.39 -17.84 0.58
CA VAL A 289 -1.61 -17.26 0.01
C VAL A 289 -2.86 -18.00 0.52
N GLU A 290 -2.80 -19.33 0.56
CA GLU A 290 -3.90 -20.14 1.09
C GLU A 290 -4.17 -19.80 2.57
N ASP A 291 -3.14 -19.75 3.40
CA ASP A 291 -3.22 -19.40 4.82
C ASP A 291 -3.80 -18.00 5.03
N ALA A 292 -3.37 -17.01 4.23
CA ALA A 292 -3.92 -15.65 4.27
C ALA A 292 -5.44 -15.64 4.03
N THR A 293 -5.92 -16.41 3.05
CA THR A 293 -7.37 -16.48 2.76
C THR A 293 -8.19 -17.20 3.84
N HIS A 294 -7.61 -18.15 4.59
CA HIS A 294 -8.34 -18.93 5.60
C HIS A 294 -8.29 -18.27 6.99
N ASN A 295 -7.14 -17.73 7.37
CA ASN A 295 -6.95 -17.16 8.71
C ASN A 295 -7.63 -15.81 8.86
N TRP A 296 -7.73 -15.00 7.80
CA TRP A 296 -8.49 -13.75 7.85
C TRP A 296 -9.99 -13.99 8.04
N ARG A 297 -10.56 -15.04 7.41
CA ARG A 297 -11.95 -15.47 7.66
C ARG A 297 -12.23 -15.77 9.13
N THR A 298 -11.23 -16.32 9.82
CA THR A 298 -11.35 -16.75 11.22
C THR A 298 -11.08 -15.60 12.20
N THR A 299 -10.28 -14.62 11.79
CA THR A 299 -9.81 -13.53 12.66
C THR A 299 -10.68 -12.30 12.45
N PHE A 300 -11.79 -12.24 13.19
CA PHE A 300 -12.74 -11.13 13.21
C PHE A 300 -12.14 -9.88 13.90
N TYR A 301 -10.99 -9.38 13.42
CA TYR A 301 -10.29 -8.22 13.99
C TYR A 301 -10.96 -6.89 13.61
N ASP A 302 -11.66 -6.83 12.47
CA ASP A 302 -12.38 -5.63 12.05
C ASP A 302 -13.53 -5.25 13.04
N LYS A 303 -14.12 -6.22 13.80
CA LYS A 303 -15.08 -5.90 14.89
C LYS A 303 -14.40 -5.35 16.14
N TYR A 304 -13.16 -5.76 16.42
CA TYR A 304 -12.49 -5.34 17.65
C TYR A 304 -12.17 -3.84 17.62
N GLN A 305 -11.79 -3.32 16.45
CA GLN A 305 -11.53 -1.89 16.24
C GLN A 305 -12.81 -1.04 16.32
N GLN A 306 -13.95 -1.54 15.82
CA GLN A 306 -15.26 -0.88 16.00
C GLN A 306 -15.63 -0.70 17.48
N CYS A 307 -15.27 -1.66 18.34
CA CYS A 307 -15.61 -1.60 19.76
C CYS A 307 -14.70 -0.66 20.58
N PHE A 308 -13.44 -0.46 20.19
CA PHE A 308 -12.45 0.20 21.06
C PHE A 308 -11.89 1.54 20.53
N VAL A 309 -12.03 1.86 19.24
CA VAL A 309 -11.55 3.14 18.66
C VAL A 309 -12.69 4.11 18.29
N GLY A 310 -13.95 3.72 18.49
CA GLY A 310 -15.08 4.65 18.46
C GLY A 310 -15.40 5.25 17.08
N ILE A 311 -15.23 4.46 16.01
CA ILE A 311 -15.81 4.80 14.71
C ILE A 311 -17.16 4.09 14.61
N LYS A 312 -18.24 4.85 14.78
CA LYS A 312 -19.61 4.37 14.54
C LYS A 312 -19.79 4.20 13.03
N GLY A 313 -20.26 3.02 12.63
CA GLY A 313 -20.73 2.75 11.27
C GLY A 313 -22.06 3.42 10.96
#